data_AF-A0ABD7R8E4-F1
#
_entry.id   AF-A0ABD7R8E4-F1
#
_cell.length_a   1.000
_cell.length_b   1.000
_cell.length_c   1.000
_cell.angle_alpha   90.00
_cell.angle_beta   90.00
_cell.angle_gamma   90.00
#
_symmetry.space_group_name_H-M   'P 1'
#
loop_
_entity.id
_entity.type
_entity.pdbx_description
1 polymer ?
#
loop_
_entity_poly.entity_id
_entity_poly.type
_entity_poly.pdbx_seq_one_letter_code
_entity_poly.pdbx_strand_id
1 'polypeptide(L)'
;MEPVPFAKVYIEAMDQENKTIQTVELLHKVYNGSTHLKTIEASYIREALVDEMLDFYDLLRNYIKSATQQRTDKYFLEIIEKLDSSSAFAAFKRQVIKNNSNLINIFGEHINVSRELSPS
;
A
#
# COMPACT_ATOMS: atom_id res chain seq x y z
N MET A 1 -13.12 5.76 -13.70
CA MET A 1 -11.74 5.74 -13.17
C MET A 1 -10.80 5.57 -14.34
N GLU A 2 -9.71 6.33 -14.39
CA GLU A 2 -8.64 6.07 -15.37
C GLU A 2 -7.96 4.73 -15.03
N PRO A 3 -7.59 3.90 -16.03
CA PRO A 3 -6.88 2.65 -15.79
C PRO A 3 -5.41 2.91 -15.44
N VAL A 4 -4.79 1.96 -14.72
CA VAL A 4 -3.33 1.93 -14.55
C VAL A 4 -2.64 1.76 -15.93
N PRO A 5 -1.47 2.39 -16.15
CA PRO A 5 -0.67 3.19 -15.21
C PRO A 5 -1.01 4.69 -15.17
N PHE A 6 -2.00 5.15 -15.94
CA PHE A 6 -2.34 6.58 -16.02
C PHE A 6 -3.21 7.07 -14.86
N ALA A 7 -3.78 6.15 -14.09
CA ALA A 7 -4.54 6.44 -12.88
C ALA A 7 -3.78 7.35 -11.91
N LYS A 8 -4.44 8.40 -11.42
CA LYS A 8 -3.94 9.24 -10.33
C LYS A 8 -4.12 8.55 -8.98
N VAL A 9 -3.20 8.81 -8.06
CA VAL A 9 -3.28 8.34 -6.68
C VAL A 9 -4.32 9.16 -5.92
N TYR A 10 -5.26 8.46 -5.30
CA TYR A 10 -6.29 9.05 -4.44
C TYR A 10 -5.96 8.80 -2.97
N ILE A 11 -6.04 9.85 -2.15
CA ILE A 11 -5.75 9.83 -0.72
C ILE A 11 -6.82 10.68 -0.05
N GLU A 12 -7.41 10.17 1.01
CA GLU A 12 -8.43 10.87 1.78
C GLU A 12 -7.99 11.01 3.25
N ALA A 13 -8.38 12.12 3.87
CA ALA A 13 -8.15 12.34 5.29
C ALA A 13 -9.20 11.56 6.09
N MET A 14 -8.76 10.85 7.14
CA MET A 14 -9.67 10.12 8.04
C MET A 14 -10.27 11.01 9.14
N ASP A 15 -9.74 12.21 9.31
CA ASP A 15 -10.18 13.22 10.26
C ASP A 15 -10.00 14.62 9.66
N GLN A 16 -10.50 15.63 10.35
CA GLN A 16 -10.43 17.04 9.92
C GLN A 16 -9.31 17.80 10.62
N GLU A 17 -8.34 17.10 11.22
CA GLU A 17 -7.20 17.78 11.82
C GLU A 17 -6.34 18.44 10.73
N ASN A 18 -5.92 19.68 10.98
CA ASN A 18 -5.15 20.45 10.00
C ASN A 18 -3.88 19.72 9.55
N LYS A 19 -3.21 19.01 10.48
CA LYS A 19 -2.03 18.20 10.17
C LYS A 19 -2.34 17.05 9.19
N THR A 20 -3.48 16.38 9.35
CA THR A 20 -3.93 15.30 8.47
C THR A 20 -4.22 15.85 7.08
N ILE A 21 -4.99 16.95 6.99
CA ILE A 21 -5.31 17.61 5.72
C ILE A 21 -4.04 18.04 4.98
N GLN A 22 -3.10 18.69 5.67
CA GLN A 22 -1.81 19.10 5.08
C GLN A 22 -0.99 17.90 4.59
N THR A 23 -1.01 16.79 5.33
CA THR A 23 -0.32 15.56 4.91
C THR A 23 -0.94 14.99 3.65
N VAL A 24 -2.27 14.96 3.53
CA VAL A 24 -2.97 14.52 2.32
C VAL A 24 -2.62 15.41 1.13
N GLU A 25 -2.62 16.73 1.30
CA GLU A 25 -2.20 17.66 0.24
C GLU A 25 -0.76 17.43 -0.22
N LEU A 26 0.16 17.19 0.73
CA LEU A 26 1.55 16.88 0.42
C LEU A 26 1.65 15.59 -0.39
N LEU A 27 0.97 14.52 0.04
CA LEU A 27 1.00 13.24 -0.66
C LEU A 27 0.38 13.35 -2.06
N HIS A 28 -0.70 14.11 -2.23
CA HIS A 28 -1.24 14.39 -3.57
C HIS A 28 -0.22 15.09 -4.46
N LYS A 29 0.53 16.07 -3.94
CA LYS A 29 1.59 16.76 -4.72
C LYS A 29 2.73 15.80 -5.09
N VAL A 30 3.10 14.88 -4.20
CA VAL A 30 4.15 13.87 -4.45
C VAL A 30 3.70 12.88 -5.53
N TYR A 31 2.52 12.30 -5.41
CA TYR A 31 2.09 11.23 -6.31
C TYR A 31 1.44 11.72 -7.61
N ASN A 32 0.88 12.93 -7.64
CA ASN A 32 0.16 13.45 -8.82
C ASN A 32 0.86 14.66 -9.48
N GLY A 33 1.87 15.23 -8.83
CA GLY A 33 2.57 16.43 -9.28
C GLY A 33 1.78 17.71 -9.01
N SER A 34 2.49 18.85 -8.98
CA SER A 34 1.87 20.17 -8.77
C SER A 34 2.26 21.22 -9.82
N THR A 35 3.28 20.94 -10.63
CA THR A 35 3.80 21.76 -11.73
C THR A 35 4.19 20.81 -12.87
N HIS A 36 4.42 21.31 -14.08
CA HIS A 36 4.77 20.46 -15.22
C HIS A 36 5.96 19.53 -14.96
N LEU A 37 7.07 20.06 -14.43
CA LEU A 37 8.24 19.24 -14.06
C LEU A 37 7.91 18.21 -12.96
N LYS A 38 7.16 18.62 -11.93
CA LYS A 38 6.73 17.73 -10.85
C LYS A 38 5.75 16.66 -11.31
N THR A 39 5.02 16.87 -12.40
CA THR A 39 4.14 15.86 -12.98
C THR A 39 4.94 14.74 -13.65
N ILE A 40 6.11 15.06 -14.24
CA ILE A 40 7.04 14.07 -14.80
C ILE A 40 7.70 13.28 -13.66
N GLU A 41 8.19 13.93 -12.61
CA GLU A 41 8.72 13.23 -11.43
C GLU A 41 7.67 12.34 -10.78
N ALA A 42 6.44 12.85 -10.63
CA ALA A 42 5.33 12.10 -10.10
C ALA A 42 4.92 10.92 -10.99
N SER A 43 5.12 10.99 -12.32
CA SER A 43 4.84 9.83 -13.18
C SER A 43 5.80 8.68 -12.90
N TYR A 44 7.08 8.95 -12.69
CA TYR A 44 8.04 7.92 -12.30
C TYR A 44 7.71 7.29 -10.94
N ILE A 45 7.26 8.09 -9.96
CA ILE A 45 6.81 7.55 -8.67
C ILE A 45 5.56 6.68 -8.85
N ARG A 46 4.61 7.09 -9.69
CA ARG A 46 3.41 6.28 -9.98
C ARG A 46 3.74 5.00 -10.72
N GLU A 47 4.68 5.03 -11.66
CA GLU A 47 5.17 3.81 -12.35
C GLU A 47 5.77 2.83 -11.34
N ALA A 48 6.67 3.30 -10.47
CA ALA A 48 7.25 2.47 -9.41
C ALA A 48 6.18 1.92 -8.43
N LEU A 49 5.16 2.71 -8.10
CA LEU A 49 4.03 2.26 -7.30
C LEU A 49 3.23 1.17 -8.03
N VAL A 50 2.94 1.35 -9.32
CA VAL A 50 2.20 0.35 -10.11
C VAL A 50 2.96 -0.96 -10.16
N ASP A 51 4.26 -0.94 -10.43
CA ASP A 51 5.11 -2.13 -10.48
C ASP A 51 5.12 -2.86 -9.13
N GLU A 52 5.35 -2.14 -8.03
CA GLU A 52 5.34 -2.73 -6.68
C GLU A 52 3.98 -3.34 -6.33
N MET A 53 2.88 -2.70 -6.75
CA MET A 53 1.53 -3.21 -6.49
C MET A 53 1.24 -4.47 -7.33
N LEU A 54 1.68 -4.52 -8.59
CA LEU A 54 1.53 -5.72 -9.44
C LEU A 54 2.29 -6.90 -8.84
N ASP A 55 3.54 -6.69 -8.42
CA ASP A 55 4.34 -7.71 -7.74
C ASP A 55 3.64 -8.21 -6.47
N PHE A 56 3.09 -7.29 -5.68
CA PHE A 56 2.35 -7.64 -4.47
C PHE A 56 1.06 -8.44 -4.76
N TYR A 57 0.30 -8.06 -5.78
CA TYR A 57 -0.89 -8.81 -6.18
C TYR A 57 -0.54 -10.21 -6.70
N ASP A 58 0.59 -10.36 -7.39
CA ASP A 58 1.07 -11.67 -7.82
C ASP A 58 1.48 -12.55 -6.63
N LEU A 59 2.09 -11.99 -5.59
CA LEU A 59 2.35 -12.72 -4.34
C LEU A 59 1.05 -13.21 -3.69
N LEU A 60 0.04 -12.34 -3.55
CA LEU A 60 -1.28 -12.72 -3.00
C LEU A 60 -1.94 -13.81 -3.84
N ARG A 61 -1.91 -13.66 -5.17
CA ARG A 61 -2.44 -14.66 -6.11
C ARG A 61 -1.74 -16.00 -5.97
N ASN A 62 -0.42 -16.00 -5.84
CA ASN A 62 0.39 -17.22 -5.73
C ASN A 62 0.20 -17.90 -4.37
N TYR A 63 0.05 -17.14 -3.28
CA TYR A 63 -0.35 -17.65 -1.98
C TYR A 63 -1.68 -18.43 -2.07
N ILE A 64 -2.72 -17.81 -2.66
CA ILE A 64 -4.04 -18.44 -2.81
C ILE A 64 -4.01 -19.69 -3.71
N LYS A 65 -3.19 -19.66 -4.77
CA LYS A 65 -3.09 -20.76 -5.76
C LYS A 65 -2.08 -21.84 -5.37
N SER A 66 -1.43 -21.73 -4.22
CA SER A 66 -0.43 -22.70 -3.80
C SER A 66 -1.06 -24.06 -3.51
N ALA A 67 -0.52 -25.10 -4.13
CA ALA A 67 -0.99 -26.48 -3.97
C ALA A 67 -0.30 -27.25 -2.84
N THR A 68 0.75 -26.66 -2.23
CA THR A 68 1.53 -27.29 -1.17
C THR A 68 1.74 -26.33 -0.01
N GLN A 69 1.74 -26.86 1.21
CA GLN A 69 1.97 -26.07 2.42
C GLN A 69 3.31 -25.30 2.35
N GLN A 70 4.37 -25.95 1.88
CA GLN A 70 5.67 -25.31 1.72
C GLN A 70 5.65 -24.04 0.85
N ARG A 71 4.87 -24.05 -0.24
CA ARG A 71 4.74 -22.86 -1.10
C ARG A 71 3.87 -21.80 -0.44
N THR A 72 2.80 -22.21 0.21
CA THR A 72 1.94 -21.32 1.00
C THR A 72 2.74 -20.59 2.07
N ASP A 73 3.56 -21.31 2.85
CA ASP A 73 4.41 -20.74 3.89
C ASP A 73 5.44 -19.77 3.32
N LYS A 74 6.06 -20.12 2.19
CA LYS A 74 7.00 -19.24 1.48
C LYS A 74 6.33 -17.90 1.11
N TYR A 75 5.20 -17.95 0.40
CA TYR A 75 4.52 -16.72 -0.02
C TYR A 75 3.97 -15.93 1.16
N PHE A 76 3.54 -16.61 2.23
CA PHE A 76 3.11 -15.97 3.46
C PHE A 76 4.23 -15.08 4.05
N LEU A 77 5.45 -15.60 4.14
CA LEU A 77 6.62 -14.84 4.61
C LEU A 77 6.95 -13.66 3.68
N GLU A 78 6.99 -13.88 2.36
CA GLU A 78 7.25 -12.81 1.39
C GLU A 78 6.19 -11.69 1.46
N ILE A 79 4.92 -12.04 1.69
CA ILE A 79 3.84 -11.07 1.89
C ILE A 79 4.06 -10.25 3.17
N ILE A 80 4.43 -10.89 4.28
CA ILE A 80 4.71 -10.18 5.54
C ILE A 80 5.89 -9.21 5.38
N GLU A 81 6.97 -9.63 4.72
CA GLU A 81 8.11 -8.76 4.43
C GLU A 81 7.68 -7.54 3.58
N LYS A 82 6.80 -7.76 2.59
CA LYS A 82 6.23 -6.67 1.79
C LYS A 82 5.28 -5.75 2.56
N LEU A 83 4.75 -6.21 3.70
CA LEU A 83 3.90 -5.42 4.60
C LEU A 83 4.70 -4.67 5.67
N ASP A 84 5.99 -4.95 5.85
CA ASP A 84 6.85 -4.24 6.80
C ASP A 84 6.94 -2.73 6.48
N SER A 85 7.11 -1.89 7.50
CA SER A 85 7.13 -0.42 7.31
C SER A 85 8.34 0.07 6.52
N SER A 86 9.42 -0.71 6.48
CA SER A 86 10.60 -0.44 5.65
C SER A 86 10.38 -0.78 4.17
N SER A 87 9.34 -1.55 3.84
CA SER A 87 9.05 -1.93 2.46
C SER A 87 8.51 -0.75 1.66
N ALA A 88 8.94 -0.61 0.41
CA ALA A 88 8.45 0.42 -0.49
C ALA A 88 6.93 0.37 -0.61
N PHE A 89 6.26 1.51 -0.53
CA PHE A 89 4.80 1.62 -0.67
C PHE A 89 3.97 0.73 0.29
N ALA A 90 4.52 0.38 1.47
CA ALA A 90 3.85 -0.46 2.46
C ALA A 90 2.44 0.04 2.84
N ALA A 91 2.21 1.35 2.89
CA ALA A 91 0.90 1.92 3.19
C ALA A 91 -0.17 1.48 2.17
N PHE A 92 0.14 1.45 0.87
CA PHE A 92 -0.79 1.01 -0.18
C PHE A 92 -1.07 -0.49 -0.08
N LYS A 93 -0.03 -1.31 0.13
CA LYS A 93 -0.16 -2.76 0.31
C LYS A 93 -1.01 -3.11 1.54
N ARG A 94 -0.77 -2.42 2.66
CA ARG A 94 -1.59 -2.56 3.88
C ARG A 94 -3.04 -2.16 3.64
N GLN A 95 -3.30 -1.14 2.83
CA GLN A 95 -4.66 -0.77 2.49
C GLN A 95 -5.37 -1.86 1.67
N VAL A 96 -4.68 -2.55 0.76
CA VAL A 96 -5.23 -3.72 0.06
C VAL A 96 -5.65 -4.81 1.03
N ILE A 97 -4.80 -5.13 2.02
CA ILE A 97 -5.14 -6.09 3.07
C ILE A 97 -6.37 -5.64 3.86
N LYS A 98 -6.41 -4.39 4.31
CA LYS A 98 -7.53 -3.81 5.09
C LYS A 98 -8.86 -3.80 4.34
N ASN A 99 -8.83 -3.64 3.02
CA ASN A 99 -10.04 -3.57 2.19
C ASN A 99 -10.64 -4.95 1.85
N ASN A 100 -10.00 -6.05 2.26
CA ASN A 100 -10.47 -7.40 1.97
C ASN A 100 -10.57 -8.23 3.26
N SER A 101 -11.78 -8.67 3.60
CA SER A 101 -12.06 -9.43 4.84
C SER A 101 -11.26 -10.72 4.97
N ASN A 102 -11.01 -11.43 3.87
CA ASN A 102 -10.22 -12.66 3.92
C ASN A 102 -8.74 -12.34 4.16
N LEU A 103 -8.21 -11.32 3.48
CA LEU A 103 -6.81 -10.92 3.64
C LEU A 103 -6.53 -10.35 5.03
N ILE A 104 -7.42 -9.52 5.59
CA ILE A 104 -7.23 -8.99 6.94
C ILE A 104 -7.29 -10.09 8.00
N ASN A 105 -8.11 -11.13 7.80
CA ASN A 105 -8.14 -12.29 8.70
C ASN A 105 -6.85 -13.11 8.67
N ILE A 106 -6.15 -13.12 7.54
CA ILE A 106 -4.90 -13.89 7.36
C ILE A 106 -3.68 -13.08 7.79
N PHE A 107 -3.59 -11.81 7.38
CA PHE A 107 -2.38 -10.97 7.51
C PHE A 107 -2.53 -9.83 8.52
N GLY A 108 -3.70 -9.68 9.16
CA GLY A 108 -4.03 -8.53 10.00
C GLY A 108 -3.10 -8.32 11.20
N GLU A 109 -2.61 -9.41 11.79
CA GLU A 109 -1.67 -9.37 12.92
C GLU A 109 -0.30 -8.77 12.50
N HIS A 110 0.03 -8.80 11.21
CA HIS A 110 1.31 -8.34 10.68
C HIS A 110 1.28 -6.90 10.15
N ILE A 111 0.12 -6.21 10.17
CA ILE A 111 -0.01 -4.81 9.73
C ILE A 111 -0.26 -3.81 10.87
N ASN A 112 -0.57 -4.29 12.07
CA ASN A 112 -0.96 -3.49 13.23
C ASN A 112 0.09 -3.58 14.35
N VAL A 113 1.16 -2.79 14.27
CA VAL A 113 2.12 -2.62 15.38
C VAL A 113 2.24 -1.16 15.84
N SER A 114 1.18 -0.35 15.66
CA SER A 114 1.19 1.04 16.15
C SER A 114 -0.18 1.53 16.58
N ARG A 115 -0.76 0.89 17.60
CA ARG A 115 -1.81 1.47 18.47
C ARG A 115 -1.76 0.88 19.89
N GLU A 116 -0.57 0.76 20.47
CA GLU A 116 -0.44 0.58 21.94
C GLU A 116 0.73 1.38 22.48
N LEU A 117 0.70 2.71 22.34
CA LEU A 117 1.41 3.62 23.24
C LEU A 117 0.68 4.97 23.25
N SER A 118 -0.37 5.06 24.05
CA SER A 118 -0.80 6.32 24.66
C SER A 118 -1.44 5.97 26.00
N PRO A 119 -0.71 6.06 27.12
CA PRO A 119 -1.37 6.15 28.41
C PRO A 119 -2.13 7.48 28.48
N SER A 120 -3.38 7.36 28.93
CA SER A 120 -4.30 8.42 29.36
C SER A 120 -3.66 9.48 30.24
#